data_AF-A0A9P9G1M9-F1
#
_entry.id   AF-A0A9P9G1M9-F1
#
_cell.length_a   1.000
_cell.length_b   1.000
_cell.length_c   1.000
_cell.angle_alpha   90.00
_cell.angle_beta   90.00
_cell.angle_gamma   90.00
#
_symmetry.space_group_name_H-M   'P 1'
#
loop_
_entity.id
_entity.type
_entity.pdbx_description
1 polymer ?
#
loop_
_entity_poly.entity_id
_entity_poly.type
_entity_poly.pdbx_seq_one_letter_code
_entity_poly.pdbx_strand_id
1 'polypeptide(L)'
;MTRPRIDLSQWADFPVVATTHLKRKLPTSISRGAIFAISSLVLTWILATVVLPQYRPAIVSQIDNARQTLPSVSIDWSPNHDPRKNYNASKVALIIEPEPLLVLVPLILHMIAVVPPDWRFIFIGSKKSIFTVGREYGIQLQQGLGKIDLMRLPSPWSIKRDEDRSRLLTDRRFYNEFLPGVEYLLMFNSESILCANANVSLNDWLGYSWAGAGKADVGRFAGWGKLSLRRVSAIQQVLGFQKRYNDSDPEDRWFGKRLYLLPDAKAANAIDPPFAVTNYIRPNPMGYYMPGRGRGLDKEVWKVEKHRKAVLQYCPELHIILDMRLERERCGDDNRMGEIVGQPTEAGALSLTTGPA
;
A
#
# COMPACT_ATOMS: atom_id res chain seq x y z
N MET A 1 -16.20 -31.92 -23.17
CA MET A 1 -14.94 -31.94 -23.97
C MET A 1 -13.79 -31.59 -23.03
N THR A 2 -13.22 -32.60 -22.36
CA THR A 2 -11.95 -33.31 -22.62
C THR A 2 -10.83 -32.78 -21.70
N ARG A 3 -10.61 -33.51 -20.59
CA ARG A 3 -9.46 -33.36 -19.68
C ARG A 3 -8.17 -33.84 -20.38
N PRO A 4 -7.03 -33.18 -20.21
CA PRO A 4 -5.77 -33.70 -20.73
C PRO A 4 -5.28 -34.89 -19.89
N ARG A 5 -4.86 -35.94 -20.59
CA ARG A 5 -4.33 -37.20 -20.09
C ARG A 5 -2.82 -37.03 -19.88
N ILE A 6 -2.33 -37.27 -18.67
CA ILE A 6 -0.89 -37.28 -18.38
C ILE A 6 -0.37 -38.68 -18.73
N ASP A 7 0.62 -38.74 -19.62
CA ASP A 7 1.29 -39.96 -20.06
C ASP A 7 2.43 -40.29 -19.08
N LEU A 8 2.41 -41.51 -18.52
CA LEU A 8 3.32 -41.97 -17.47
C LEU A 8 4.41 -42.92 -18.00
N SER A 9 4.61 -43.00 -19.31
CA SER A 9 5.57 -43.93 -19.92
C SER A 9 7.04 -43.49 -19.91
N GLN A 10 7.42 -42.47 -19.12
CA GLN A 10 8.81 -41.97 -19.06
C GLN A 10 9.61 -42.37 -17.80
N TRP A 11 9.08 -43.27 -16.96
CA TRP A 11 9.73 -43.68 -15.70
C TRP A 11 10.08 -45.17 -15.62
N ALA A 12 10.36 -45.81 -16.75
CA ALA A 12 10.86 -47.17 -16.78
C ALA A 12 12.22 -47.19 -17.46
N ASP A 13 13.28 -46.88 -16.71
CA ASP A 13 14.64 -47.35 -16.94
C ASP A 13 15.51 -47.01 -15.72
N PHE A 14 15.47 -47.87 -14.70
CA PHE A 14 16.50 -47.91 -13.65
C PHE A 14 17.29 -49.22 -13.81
N PRO A 15 18.62 -49.18 -13.96
CA PRO A 15 19.42 -50.38 -14.16
C PRO A 15 19.51 -51.22 -12.88
N VAL A 16 19.23 -52.51 -13.06
CA VAL A 16 19.44 -53.60 -12.10
C VAL A 16 20.93 -53.73 -11.81
N VAL A 17 21.36 -53.41 -10.59
CA VAL A 17 22.71 -53.71 -10.11
C VAL A 17 22.69 -55.00 -9.28
N ALA A 18 23.58 -55.90 -9.70
CA ALA A 18 23.83 -57.25 -9.24
C ALA A 18 23.85 -57.45 -7.72
N THR A 19 23.16 -58.49 -7.26
CA THR A 19 23.28 -59.08 -5.93
C THR A 19 24.44 -60.07 -5.89
N THR A 20 25.58 -59.65 -5.34
CA THR A 20 26.67 -60.56 -5.01
C THR A 20 26.68 -60.89 -3.52
N HIS A 21 26.55 -62.20 -3.28
CA HIS A 21 26.72 -62.98 -2.06
C HIS A 21 27.44 -62.31 -0.87
N LEU A 22 26.72 -62.18 0.25
CA LEU A 22 27.29 -62.14 1.60
C LEU A 22 26.79 -63.34 2.40
N LYS A 23 27.58 -64.42 2.40
CA LYS A 23 27.48 -65.50 3.40
C LYS A 23 27.85 -64.91 4.76
N ARG A 24 26.84 -64.49 5.55
CA ARG A 24 27.04 -64.15 6.95
C ARG A 24 26.56 -65.31 7.81
N LYS A 25 27.52 -65.98 8.47
CA LYS A 25 27.27 -66.99 9.50
C LYS A 25 26.26 -66.44 10.52
N LEU A 26 25.16 -67.16 10.76
CA LEU A 26 24.27 -66.85 11.88
C LEU A 26 25.03 -67.11 13.19
N PRO A 27 25.13 -66.13 14.11
CA PRO A 27 25.66 -66.37 15.44
C PRO A 27 24.65 -67.20 16.25
N THR A 28 25.09 -68.36 16.74
CA THR A 28 24.32 -69.33 17.54
C THR A 28 24.14 -68.90 19.01
N SER A 29 24.01 -67.61 19.28
CA SER A 29 23.62 -67.11 20.61
C SER A 29 22.78 -65.85 20.48
N ILE A 30 21.49 -65.98 20.75
CA ILE A 30 20.54 -64.87 20.74
C ILE A 30 20.80 -64.02 21.99
N SER A 31 21.25 -62.78 21.82
CA SER A 31 21.42 -61.85 22.93
C SER A 31 20.06 -61.34 23.43
N ARG A 32 19.93 -61.06 24.74
CA ARG A 32 18.67 -60.59 25.35
C ARG A 32 18.09 -59.36 24.64
N GLY A 33 18.93 -58.47 24.11
CA GLY A 33 18.50 -57.29 23.35
C GLY A 33 17.83 -57.62 22.01
N ALA A 34 18.26 -58.69 21.32
CA ALA A 34 17.62 -59.15 20.09
C ALA A 34 16.22 -59.71 20.35
N ILE A 35 16.02 -60.37 21.50
CA ILE A 35 14.70 -60.90 21.92
C ILE A 35 13.73 -59.74 22.18
N PHE A 36 14.16 -58.68 22.87
CA PHE A 36 13.33 -57.49 23.09
C PHE A 36 12.98 -56.75 21.80
N ALA A 37 13.93 -56.65 20.86
CA ALA A 37 13.68 -56.04 19.57
C ALA A 37 12.66 -56.85 18.76
N ILE A 38 12.79 -58.18 18.73
CA ILE A 38 11.85 -59.07 18.05
C ILE A 38 10.48 -59.03 18.72
N SER A 39 10.40 -59.06 20.06
CA SER A 39 9.13 -58.98 20.77
C SER A 39 8.43 -57.64 20.55
N SER A 40 9.19 -56.54 20.50
CA SER A 40 8.65 -55.21 20.17
C SER A 40 8.10 -55.17 18.75
N LEU A 41 8.80 -55.80 17.79
CA LEU A 41 8.37 -55.86 16.39
C LEU A 41 7.12 -56.71 16.21
N VAL A 42 7.03 -57.82 16.93
CA VAL A 42 5.84 -58.68 16.95
C VAL A 42 4.67 -57.94 17.60
N LEU A 43 4.90 -57.22 18.70
CA LEU A 43 3.87 -56.44 19.38
C LEU A 43 3.34 -55.31 18.48
N THR A 44 4.22 -54.54 17.82
CA THR A 44 3.79 -53.49 16.89
C THR A 44 3.07 -54.06 15.67
N TRP A 45 3.49 -55.24 15.19
CA TRP A 45 2.83 -55.92 14.09
C TRP A 45 1.43 -56.41 14.48
N ILE A 46 1.25 -56.98 15.68
CA ILE A 46 -0.06 -57.38 16.22
C ILE A 46 -0.95 -56.16 16.42
N LEU A 47 -0.40 -55.06 16.95
CA LEU A 47 -1.16 -53.81 17.13
C LEU A 47 -1.64 -53.25 15.79
N ALA A 48 -0.79 -53.28 14.76
CA ALA A 48 -1.09 -52.77 13.43
C ALA A 48 -2.06 -53.66 12.62
N THR A 49 -1.98 -54.97 12.76
CA THR A 49 -2.72 -55.93 11.91
C THR A 49 -4.00 -56.46 12.55
N VAL A 50 -4.08 -56.50 13.88
CA VAL A 50 -5.24 -57.08 14.57
C VAL A 50 -6.03 -56.00 15.29
N VAL A 51 -5.38 -55.15 16.07
CA VAL A 51 -6.06 -54.16 16.92
C VAL A 51 -6.56 -52.98 16.09
N LEU A 52 -5.69 -52.33 15.32
CA LEU A 52 -6.05 -51.16 14.52
C LEU A 52 -7.22 -51.40 13.52
N PRO A 53 -7.31 -52.53 12.80
CA PRO A 53 -8.44 -52.79 11.90
C PRO A 53 -9.77 -53.04 12.62
N GLN A 54 -9.76 -53.59 13.83
CA GLN A 54 -10.96 -53.84 14.61
C GLN A 54 -11.55 -52.56 15.21
N TYR A 55 -10.71 -51.60 15.62
CA TYR A 55 -11.16 -50.34 16.21
C TYR A 55 -11.39 -49.21 15.19
N ARG A 56 -10.80 -49.29 13.99
CA ARG A 56 -11.05 -48.33 12.90
C ARG A 56 -12.54 -48.09 12.59
N PRO A 57 -13.41 -49.10 12.40
CA PRO A 57 -14.82 -48.85 12.06
C PRO A 57 -15.59 -48.14 13.19
N ALA A 58 -15.25 -48.40 14.45
CA ALA A 58 -15.87 -47.73 15.60
C ALA A 58 -15.45 -46.25 15.71
N ILE A 59 -14.18 -45.95 15.47
CA ILE A 59 -13.66 -44.57 15.50
C ILE A 59 -14.21 -43.77 14.32
N VAL A 60 -14.23 -44.36 13.12
CA VAL A 60 -14.74 -43.69 11.91
C VAL A 60 -16.24 -43.39 12.04
N SER A 61 -17.03 -44.34 12.55
CA SER A 61 -18.47 -44.11 12.78
C SER A 61 -18.76 -43.05 13.83
N GLN A 62 -17.95 -42.93 14.89
CA GLN A 62 -18.06 -41.82 15.84
C GLN A 62 -17.74 -40.47 15.21
N ILE A 63 -16.70 -40.40 14.36
CA ILE A 63 -16.33 -39.16 13.66
C ILE A 63 -17.39 -38.77 12.63
N ASP A 64 -17.97 -39.72 11.91
CA ASP A 64 -19.01 -39.45 10.91
C ASP A 64 -20.34 -39.06 11.57
N ASN A 65 -20.71 -39.67 12.71
CA ASN A 65 -21.85 -39.21 13.51
C ASN A 65 -21.61 -37.79 14.05
N ALA A 66 -20.41 -37.50 14.57
CA ALA A 66 -20.06 -36.16 15.03
C ALA A 66 -20.14 -35.12 13.90
N ARG A 67 -19.71 -35.49 12.68
CA ARG A 67 -19.84 -34.64 11.48
C ARG A 67 -21.28 -34.41 11.05
N GLN A 68 -22.17 -35.39 11.20
CA GLN A 68 -23.59 -35.22 10.88
C GLN A 68 -24.34 -34.39 11.93
N THR A 69 -23.88 -34.40 13.19
CA THR A 69 -24.46 -33.57 14.26
C THR A 69 -23.95 -32.13 14.28
N LEU A 70 -22.91 -31.80 13.50
CA LEU A 70 -22.46 -30.43 13.36
C LEU A 70 -23.47 -29.67 12.52
N PRO A 71 -24.13 -28.62 13.06
CA PRO A 71 -24.99 -27.79 12.23
C PRO A 71 -24.13 -27.18 11.11
N SER A 72 -24.58 -27.32 9.87
CA SER A 72 -23.97 -26.64 8.74
C SER A 72 -24.28 -25.14 8.87
N VAL A 73 -23.41 -24.42 9.57
CA VAL A 73 -23.51 -22.96 9.66
C VAL A 73 -22.98 -22.38 8.35
N SER A 74 -23.87 -22.15 7.40
CA SER A 74 -23.56 -21.31 6.24
C SER A 74 -23.58 -19.86 6.70
N ILE A 75 -22.40 -19.31 7.01
CA ILE A 75 -22.26 -17.88 7.23
C ILE A 75 -22.40 -17.21 5.85
N ASP A 76 -23.48 -16.44 5.68
CA ASP A 76 -23.60 -15.55 4.53
C ASP A 76 -22.62 -14.40 4.72
N TRP A 77 -21.42 -14.55 4.15
CA TRP A 77 -20.36 -13.55 4.20
C TRP A 77 -20.68 -12.28 3.39
N SER A 78 -21.79 -12.25 2.64
CA SER A 78 -22.18 -11.09 1.82
C SER A 78 -23.71 -10.96 1.73
N PRO A 79 -24.39 -10.45 2.76
CA PRO A 79 -25.85 -10.24 2.74
C PRO A 79 -26.30 -9.26 1.64
N ASN A 80 -25.36 -8.47 1.08
CA ASN A 80 -25.58 -7.64 -0.09
C ASN A 80 -24.98 -8.29 -1.34
N HIS A 81 -25.76 -8.34 -2.43
CA HIS A 81 -25.26 -8.76 -3.75
C HIS A 81 -24.21 -7.80 -4.35
N ASP A 82 -24.15 -6.55 -3.87
CA ASP A 82 -23.11 -5.59 -4.24
C ASP A 82 -22.16 -5.36 -3.05
N PRO A 83 -20.90 -5.84 -3.11
CA PRO A 83 -19.95 -5.71 -2.01
C PRO A 83 -19.59 -4.24 -1.69
N ARG A 84 -19.86 -3.30 -2.62
CA ARG A 84 -19.61 -1.86 -2.41
C ARG A 84 -20.51 -1.26 -1.34
N LYS A 85 -21.69 -1.84 -1.10
CA LYS A 85 -22.66 -1.37 -0.09
C LYS A 85 -22.20 -1.64 1.34
N ASN A 86 -21.13 -2.41 1.53
CA ASN A 86 -20.56 -2.68 2.84
C ASN A 86 -19.76 -1.48 3.39
N TYR A 87 -19.50 -0.46 2.58
CA TYR A 87 -18.72 0.73 2.95
C TYR A 87 -19.60 1.99 2.99
N ASN A 88 -19.08 3.04 3.63
CA ASN A 88 -19.78 4.32 3.69
C ASN A 88 -19.65 5.06 2.35
N ALA A 89 -20.78 5.26 1.67
CA ALA A 89 -20.83 5.95 0.38
C ALA A 89 -20.33 7.41 0.44
N SER A 90 -20.40 8.05 1.62
CA SER A 90 -19.94 9.44 1.79
C SER A 90 -18.43 9.59 1.91
N LYS A 91 -17.67 8.50 2.07
CA LYS A 91 -16.22 8.52 2.37
C LYS A 91 -15.41 7.80 1.30
N VAL A 92 -14.61 8.57 0.55
CA VAL A 92 -13.82 8.05 -0.56
C VAL A 92 -12.37 8.50 -0.45
N ALA A 93 -11.45 7.55 -0.59
CA ALA A 93 -10.04 7.78 -0.84
C ALA A 93 -9.77 7.70 -2.34
N LEU A 94 -9.27 8.78 -2.93
CA LEU A 94 -9.07 8.93 -4.36
C LEU A 94 -7.58 9.06 -4.69
N ILE A 95 -7.14 8.21 -5.62
CA ILE A 95 -5.80 8.24 -6.21
C ILE A 95 -5.92 8.42 -7.72
N ILE A 96 -5.21 9.43 -8.25
CA ILE A 96 -5.18 9.76 -9.68
C ILE A 96 -3.74 9.62 -10.15
N GLU A 97 -3.43 8.52 -10.82
CA GLU A 97 -2.07 8.20 -11.27
C GLU A 97 -2.04 7.63 -12.71
N PRO A 98 -1.70 8.46 -13.71
CA PRO A 98 -1.65 8.02 -15.10
C PRO A 98 -0.47 7.09 -15.39
N GLU A 99 0.61 7.18 -14.61
CA GLU A 99 1.85 6.44 -14.84
C GLU A 99 1.82 5.07 -14.15
N PRO A 100 2.29 3.99 -14.81
CA PRO A 100 2.33 2.65 -14.24
C PRO A 100 3.54 2.48 -13.29
N LEU A 101 3.52 3.18 -12.15
CA LEU A 101 4.60 3.12 -11.17
C LEU A 101 4.53 1.82 -10.36
N LEU A 102 5.66 1.16 -10.15
CA LEU A 102 5.74 -0.10 -9.38
C LEU A 102 5.33 0.08 -7.91
N VAL A 103 5.41 1.31 -7.40
CA VAL A 103 5.06 1.63 -6.01
C VAL A 103 3.56 1.70 -5.75
N LEU A 104 2.73 1.76 -6.79
CA LEU A 104 1.30 2.01 -6.62
C LEU A 104 0.62 0.92 -5.83
N VAL A 105 0.93 -0.35 -6.11
CA VAL A 105 0.30 -1.49 -5.46
C VAL A 105 0.65 -1.56 -3.96
N PRO A 106 1.93 -1.56 -3.55
CA PRO A 106 2.26 -1.53 -2.12
C PRO A 106 1.73 -0.28 -1.42
N LEU A 107 1.75 0.89 -2.08
CA LEU A 107 1.18 2.12 -1.53
C LEU A 107 -0.33 2.00 -1.32
N ILE A 108 -1.09 1.53 -2.31
CA ILE A 108 -2.55 1.39 -2.20
C ILE A 108 -2.91 0.39 -1.10
N LEU A 109 -2.22 -0.75 -1.02
CA LEU A 109 -2.47 -1.76 0.01
C LEU A 109 -2.15 -1.22 1.41
N HIS A 110 -1.04 -0.48 1.55
CA HIS A 110 -0.71 0.23 2.79
C HIS A 110 -1.81 1.21 3.19
N MET A 111 -2.23 2.06 2.25
CA MET A 111 -3.28 3.05 2.50
C MET A 111 -4.62 2.39 2.86
N ILE A 112 -4.99 1.27 2.23
CA ILE A 112 -6.17 0.47 2.59
C ILE A 112 -6.10 -0.04 4.04
N ALA A 113 -4.90 -0.41 4.51
CA ALA A 113 -4.70 -0.90 5.87
C ALA A 113 -4.71 0.20 6.93
N VAL A 114 -4.23 1.41 6.61
CA VAL A 114 -4.14 2.54 7.55
C VAL A 114 -5.43 3.36 7.60
N VAL A 115 -6.08 3.57 6.45
CA VAL A 115 -7.34 4.33 6.38
C VAL A 115 -8.47 3.52 7.04
N PRO A 116 -9.40 4.16 7.78
CA PRO A 116 -10.48 3.45 8.45
C PRO A 116 -11.28 2.53 7.51
N PRO A 117 -11.73 1.36 8.00
CA PRO A 117 -12.25 0.29 7.16
C PRO A 117 -13.55 0.66 6.42
N ASP A 118 -14.28 1.68 6.88
CA ASP A 118 -15.51 2.18 6.27
C ASP A 118 -15.29 3.02 4.99
N TRP A 119 -14.05 3.43 4.70
CA TRP A 119 -13.70 4.20 3.51
C TRP A 119 -13.58 3.33 2.26
N ARG A 120 -14.04 3.84 1.12
CA ARG A 120 -13.84 3.20 -0.18
C ARG A 120 -12.69 3.82 -0.94
N PHE A 121 -12.04 3.07 -1.82
CA PHE A 121 -10.95 3.54 -2.65
C PHE A 121 -11.38 3.63 -4.12
N ILE A 122 -10.89 4.66 -4.79
CA ILE A 122 -11.07 4.86 -6.22
C ILE A 122 -9.70 5.15 -6.84
N PHE A 123 -9.32 4.32 -7.79
CA PHE A 123 -8.11 4.49 -8.58
C PHE A 123 -8.45 4.94 -10.00
N ILE A 124 -7.99 6.12 -10.35
CA ILE A 124 -8.12 6.70 -11.69
C ILE A 124 -6.75 6.66 -12.36
N GLY A 125 -6.66 5.97 -13.49
CA GLY A 125 -5.39 5.84 -14.20
C GLY A 125 -5.51 5.73 -15.72
N SER A 126 -4.36 5.66 -16.38
CA SER A 126 -4.28 5.33 -17.81
C SER A 126 -4.58 3.84 -18.02
N LYS A 127 -4.79 3.42 -19.29
CA LYS A 127 -4.95 1.99 -19.63
C LYS A 127 -3.81 1.13 -19.06
N LYS A 128 -2.58 1.63 -19.20
CA LYS A 128 -1.37 0.94 -18.77
C LYS A 128 -1.28 0.88 -17.24
N SER A 129 -1.55 2.00 -16.57
CA SER A 129 -1.52 2.07 -15.10
C SER A 129 -2.59 1.17 -14.46
N ILE A 130 -3.84 1.21 -14.96
CA ILE A 130 -4.93 0.33 -14.51
C ILE A 130 -4.56 -1.14 -14.72
N PHE A 131 -3.99 -1.50 -15.87
CA PHE A 131 -3.58 -2.88 -16.13
C PHE A 131 -2.49 -3.34 -15.16
N THR A 132 -1.48 -2.51 -14.89
CA THR A 132 -0.41 -2.84 -13.95
C THR A 132 -0.92 -3.00 -12.53
N VAL A 133 -1.84 -2.15 -12.07
CA VAL A 133 -2.39 -2.23 -10.71
C VAL A 133 -3.41 -3.37 -10.58
N GLY A 134 -4.32 -3.51 -11.54
CA GLY A 134 -5.43 -4.47 -11.48
C GLY A 134 -5.07 -5.94 -11.73
N ARG A 135 -3.87 -6.22 -12.25
CA ARG A 135 -3.38 -7.61 -12.38
C ARG A 135 -2.85 -8.18 -11.07
N GLU A 136 -2.52 -7.34 -10.10
CA GLU A 136 -1.90 -7.77 -8.85
C GLU A 136 -2.95 -8.38 -7.91
N TYR A 137 -2.63 -9.55 -7.35
CA TYR A 137 -3.59 -10.35 -6.58
C TYR A 137 -4.18 -9.59 -5.37
N GLY A 138 -3.34 -8.84 -4.65
CA GLY A 138 -3.79 -8.04 -3.51
C GLY A 138 -4.86 -7.02 -3.89
N ILE A 139 -4.75 -6.41 -5.08
CA ILE A 139 -5.73 -5.47 -5.58
C ILE A 139 -7.00 -6.21 -6.02
N GLN A 140 -6.88 -7.33 -6.73
CA GLN A 140 -8.02 -8.14 -7.16
C GLN A 140 -8.89 -8.59 -5.98
N LEU A 141 -8.27 -8.99 -4.87
CA LEU A 141 -8.99 -9.32 -3.64
C LEU A 141 -9.78 -8.11 -3.12
N GLN A 142 -9.15 -6.94 -3.03
CA GLN A 142 -9.80 -5.72 -2.57
C GLN A 142 -10.92 -5.26 -3.53
N GLN A 143 -10.79 -5.48 -4.83
CA GLN A 143 -11.86 -5.25 -5.80
C GLN A 143 -13.04 -6.21 -5.59
N GLY A 144 -12.76 -7.50 -5.37
CA GLY A 144 -13.79 -8.50 -5.08
C GLY A 144 -14.56 -8.20 -3.79
N LEU A 145 -13.89 -7.60 -2.80
CA LEU A 145 -14.48 -7.08 -1.58
C LEU A 145 -15.18 -5.72 -1.75
N GLY A 146 -15.20 -5.14 -2.95
CA GLY A 146 -15.78 -3.82 -3.22
C GLY A 146 -15.01 -2.64 -2.61
N LYS A 147 -13.83 -2.87 -2.01
CA LYS A 147 -13.02 -1.87 -1.30
C LYS A 147 -12.39 -0.86 -2.24
N ILE A 148 -11.98 -1.28 -3.43
CA ILE A 148 -11.35 -0.41 -4.44
C ILE A 148 -11.98 -0.62 -5.82
N ASP A 149 -12.21 0.48 -6.54
CA ASP A 149 -12.51 0.45 -7.98
C ASP A 149 -11.36 1.01 -8.80
N LEU A 150 -11.04 0.35 -9.91
CA LEU A 150 -10.13 0.89 -10.93
C LEU A 150 -10.96 1.38 -12.11
N MET A 151 -10.83 2.66 -12.46
CA MET A 151 -11.57 3.25 -13.55
C MET A 151 -10.73 4.21 -14.38
N ARG A 152 -11.22 4.45 -15.60
CA ARG A 152 -10.68 5.45 -16.51
C ARG A 152 -11.71 6.56 -16.66
N LEU A 153 -11.24 7.80 -16.67
CA LEU A 153 -12.10 8.93 -17.00
C LEU A 153 -12.51 8.89 -18.48
N PRO A 154 -13.77 9.23 -18.80
CA PRO A 154 -14.19 9.41 -20.18
C PRO A 154 -13.57 10.69 -20.77
N SER A 155 -13.59 10.76 -22.10
CA SER A 155 -13.35 12.03 -22.81
C SER A 155 -14.40 13.06 -22.37
N PRO A 156 -14.06 14.34 -22.11
CA PRO A 156 -12.83 15.05 -22.52
C PRO A 156 -11.74 15.18 -21.45
N TRP A 157 -11.88 14.57 -20.27
CA TRP A 157 -10.89 14.76 -19.20
C TRP A 157 -9.57 14.05 -19.50
N SER A 158 -8.48 14.80 -19.32
CA SER A 158 -7.11 14.28 -19.32
C SER A 158 -6.58 14.25 -17.90
N ILE A 159 -5.59 13.38 -17.65
CA ILE A 159 -4.85 13.30 -16.39
C ILE A 159 -3.34 13.19 -16.64
N LYS A 160 -2.87 13.54 -17.84
CA LYS A 160 -1.47 13.34 -18.24
C LYS A 160 -0.52 14.35 -17.58
N ARG A 161 -0.98 15.59 -17.43
CA ARG A 161 -0.18 16.68 -16.84
C ARG A 161 -0.77 17.08 -15.49
N ASP A 162 0.06 17.68 -14.63
CA ASP A 162 -0.39 18.23 -13.35
C ASP A 162 -1.49 19.30 -13.51
N GLU A 163 -1.44 20.09 -14.60
CA GLU A 163 -2.50 21.05 -14.94
C GLU A 163 -3.80 20.34 -15.34
N ASP A 164 -3.73 19.22 -16.08
CA ASP A 164 -4.94 18.46 -16.43
C ASP A 164 -5.64 17.95 -15.17
N ARG A 165 -4.86 17.46 -14.18
CA ARG A 165 -5.37 17.08 -12.86
C ARG A 165 -5.99 18.28 -12.14
N SER A 166 -5.35 19.45 -12.18
CA SER A 166 -5.89 20.66 -11.58
C SER A 166 -7.21 21.07 -12.23
N ARG A 167 -7.34 20.98 -13.56
CA ARG A 167 -8.59 21.25 -14.29
C ARG A 167 -9.70 20.29 -13.86
N LEU A 168 -9.41 18.99 -13.81
CA LEU A 168 -10.35 17.96 -13.35
C LEU A 168 -10.86 18.23 -11.94
N LEU A 169 -9.96 18.49 -10.99
CA LEU A 169 -10.31 18.70 -9.58
C LEU A 169 -11.03 20.04 -9.33
N THR A 170 -10.96 20.98 -10.27
CA THR A 170 -11.75 22.22 -10.28
C THR A 170 -13.01 22.17 -11.16
N ASP A 171 -13.33 21.02 -11.76
CA ASP A 171 -14.55 20.84 -12.55
C ASP A 171 -15.69 20.35 -11.65
N ARG A 172 -16.77 21.11 -11.55
CA ARG A 172 -17.94 20.74 -10.73
C ARG A 172 -18.61 19.44 -11.21
N ARG A 173 -18.51 19.13 -12.51
CA ARG A 173 -19.06 17.89 -13.09
C ARG A 173 -18.38 16.65 -12.52
N PHE A 174 -17.10 16.73 -12.19
CA PHE A 174 -16.39 15.61 -11.57
C PHE A 174 -17.07 15.18 -10.26
N TYR A 175 -17.41 16.12 -9.39
CA TYR A 175 -18.07 15.80 -8.12
C TYR A 175 -19.52 15.37 -8.30
N ASN A 176 -20.26 16.00 -9.23
CA ASN A 176 -21.68 15.71 -9.43
C ASN A 176 -21.93 14.38 -10.16
N GLU A 177 -21.13 14.09 -11.20
CA GLU A 177 -21.34 12.95 -12.09
C GLU A 177 -20.55 11.72 -11.65
N PHE A 178 -19.31 11.89 -11.14
CA PHE A 178 -18.42 10.77 -10.79
C PHE A 178 -18.41 10.42 -9.31
N LEU A 179 -18.65 11.38 -8.43
CA LEU A 179 -18.62 11.18 -6.98
C LEU A 179 -19.94 11.61 -6.32
N PRO A 180 -21.12 11.15 -6.81
CA PRO A 180 -22.40 11.54 -6.24
C PRO A 180 -22.51 11.04 -4.79
N GLY A 181 -22.93 11.93 -3.88
CA GLY A 181 -23.14 11.61 -2.48
C GLY A 181 -21.86 11.49 -1.63
N VAL A 182 -20.68 11.72 -2.22
CA VAL A 182 -19.42 11.77 -1.47
C VAL A 182 -19.34 13.11 -0.74
N GLU A 183 -19.08 13.06 0.57
CA GLU A 183 -18.87 14.25 1.40
C GLU A 183 -17.40 14.41 1.79
N TYR A 184 -16.71 13.30 2.03
CA TYR A 184 -15.32 13.28 2.46
C TYR A 184 -14.43 12.60 1.42
N LEU A 185 -13.45 13.35 0.95
CA LEU A 185 -12.51 12.92 -0.08
C LEU A 185 -11.08 12.97 0.47
N LEU A 186 -10.47 11.81 0.67
CA LEU A 186 -9.03 11.70 0.92
C LEU A 186 -8.30 11.62 -0.41
N MET A 187 -7.63 12.69 -0.79
CA MET A 187 -6.77 12.75 -1.96
C MET A 187 -5.35 12.34 -1.58
N PHE A 188 -4.80 11.38 -2.32
CA PHE A 188 -3.39 10.98 -2.23
C PHE A 188 -2.87 10.53 -3.59
N ASN A 189 -1.56 10.50 -3.75
CA ASN A 189 -0.89 10.07 -4.96
C ASN A 189 0.41 9.30 -4.62
N SER A 190 1.18 8.91 -5.63
CA SER A 190 2.47 8.19 -5.53
C SER A 190 3.58 8.91 -4.74
N GLU A 191 3.36 10.15 -4.32
CA GLU A 191 4.28 11.01 -3.58
C GLU A 191 3.78 11.27 -2.14
N SER A 192 2.77 10.56 -1.68
CA SER A 192 2.17 10.79 -0.37
C SER A 192 1.82 9.49 0.34
N ILE A 193 1.90 9.49 1.67
CA ILE A 193 1.60 8.32 2.49
C ILE A 193 1.07 8.73 3.88
N LEU A 194 0.15 7.94 4.43
CA LEU A 194 -0.27 8.04 5.83
C LEU A 194 0.58 7.12 6.70
N CYS A 195 0.82 7.53 7.95
CA CYS A 195 1.65 6.78 8.88
C CYS A 195 0.81 5.87 9.77
N ALA A 196 1.09 4.56 9.78
CA ALA A 196 0.42 3.57 10.63
C ALA A 196 0.66 3.80 12.13
N ASN A 197 1.76 4.46 12.48
CA ASN A 197 2.12 4.84 13.85
C ASN A 197 1.44 6.15 14.32
N ALA A 198 0.62 6.78 13.48
CA ALA A 198 -0.10 7.98 13.89
C ALA A 198 -1.07 7.65 15.03
N ASN A 199 -1.09 8.49 16.06
CA ASN A 199 -1.98 8.36 17.22
C ASN A 199 -3.40 8.90 16.95
N VAL A 200 -3.67 9.35 15.73
CA VAL A 200 -4.96 9.91 15.28
C VAL A 200 -5.48 9.12 14.09
N SER A 201 -6.79 8.96 14.02
CA SER A 201 -7.48 8.35 12.89
C SER A 201 -7.82 9.39 11.81
N LEU A 202 -7.99 8.96 10.56
CA LEU A 202 -8.52 9.83 9.51
C LEU A 202 -9.90 10.42 9.87
N ASN A 203 -10.70 9.64 10.61
CA ASN A 203 -12.03 10.05 11.00
C ASN A 203 -12.02 11.24 11.99
N ASP A 204 -10.92 11.47 12.71
CA ASP A 204 -10.77 12.60 13.64
C ASP A 204 -10.69 13.95 12.89
N TRP A 205 -10.37 13.91 11.60
CA TRP A 205 -10.23 15.09 10.75
C TRP A 205 -11.52 15.45 9.99
N LEU A 206 -12.60 14.69 10.13
CA LEU A 206 -13.86 14.92 9.39
C LEU A 206 -14.61 16.19 9.83
N GLY A 207 -14.21 16.81 10.94
CA GLY A 207 -14.67 18.15 11.33
C GLY A 207 -14.05 19.29 10.52
N TYR A 208 -13.06 19.01 9.66
CA TYR A 208 -12.39 20.01 8.83
C TYR A 208 -12.93 19.99 7.40
N SER A 209 -13.11 21.17 6.82
CA SER A 209 -13.45 21.31 5.40
C SER A 209 -12.24 21.01 4.50
N TRP A 210 -11.03 21.23 5.02
CA TRP A 210 -9.78 20.95 4.33
C TRP A 210 -8.65 20.69 5.31
N ALA A 211 -7.89 19.62 5.08
CA ALA A 211 -6.64 19.35 5.79
C ALA A 211 -5.63 18.79 4.80
N GLY A 212 -4.43 19.35 4.71
CA GLY A 212 -3.39 18.92 3.78
C GLY A 212 -2.00 19.09 4.38
N ALA A 213 -0.97 19.09 3.55
CA ALA A 213 0.37 19.33 4.06
C ALA A 213 0.58 20.81 4.37
N GLY A 214 1.19 21.08 5.53
CA GLY A 214 1.69 22.41 5.84
C GLY A 214 3.00 22.72 5.11
N LYS A 215 3.32 24.01 4.95
CA LYS A 215 4.68 24.47 4.63
C LYS A 215 5.09 25.49 5.70
N ALA A 216 6.33 25.42 6.20
CA ALA A 216 6.75 26.26 7.33
C ALA A 216 6.82 27.76 7.01
N ASP A 217 7.04 28.13 5.74
CA ASP A 217 7.19 29.50 5.25
C ASP A 217 5.85 30.15 4.84
N VAL A 218 4.79 29.36 4.61
CA VAL A 218 3.48 29.87 4.22
C VAL A 218 2.50 29.71 5.38
N GLY A 219 2.39 30.79 6.16
CA GLY A 219 1.64 30.88 7.40
C GLY A 219 0.27 30.18 7.38
N ARG A 220 -0.01 29.47 8.48
CA ARG A 220 -1.29 28.96 8.99
C ARG A 220 -2.12 28.02 8.10
N PHE A 221 -1.97 27.97 6.79
CA PHE A 221 -2.82 27.14 5.93
C PHE A 221 -2.13 25.81 5.55
N ALA A 222 -2.69 24.70 6.04
CA ALA A 222 -2.27 23.34 5.66
C ALA A 222 -3.15 22.82 4.54
N GLY A 223 -2.85 23.19 3.30
CA GLY A 223 -3.52 22.61 2.13
C GLY A 223 -2.62 22.47 0.92
N TRP A 224 -1.32 22.33 1.17
CA TRP A 224 -0.34 22.13 0.12
C TRP A 224 -0.16 20.66 -0.18
N GLY A 225 0.14 20.36 -1.42
CA GLY A 225 0.61 19.05 -1.82
C GLY A 225 -0.51 18.06 -2.09
N LYS A 226 -0.07 16.86 -2.48
CA LYS A 226 -0.94 15.84 -3.04
C LYS A 226 -1.57 14.91 -1.99
N LEU A 227 -1.35 15.19 -0.69
CA LEU A 227 -2.01 14.52 0.44
C LEU A 227 -2.98 15.49 1.11
N SER A 228 -4.28 15.27 0.96
CA SER A 228 -5.29 16.13 1.60
C SER A 228 -6.61 15.42 1.87
N LEU A 229 -7.21 15.69 3.02
CA LEU A 229 -8.62 15.47 3.30
C LEU A 229 -9.40 16.71 2.85
N ARG A 230 -10.49 16.47 2.11
CA ARG A 230 -11.29 17.53 1.51
C ARG A 230 -12.77 17.24 1.71
N ARG A 231 -13.52 18.28 2.04
CA ARG A 231 -14.98 18.22 2.13
C ARG A 231 -15.61 18.66 0.81
N VAL A 232 -16.36 17.76 0.17
CA VAL A 232 -16.92 17.96 -1.17
C VAL A 232 -17.94 19.09 -1.18
N SER A 233 -18.81 19.20 -0.15
CA SER A 233 -19.75 20.33 -0.03
C SER A 233 -19.04 21.68 -0.01
N ALA A 234 -17.93 21.81 0.71
CA ALA A 234 -17.12 23.03 0.74
C ALA A 234 -16.44 23.33 -0.61
N ILE A 235 -15.93 22.30 -1.30
CA ILE A 235 -15.40 22.42 -2.66
C ILE A 235 -16.49 22.91 -3.63
N GLN A 236 -17.67 22.28 -3.61
CA GLN A 236 -18.78 22.64 -4.47
C GLN A 236 -19.29 24.06 -4.19
N GLN A 237 -19.26 24.50 -2.93
CA GLN A 237 -19.56 25.88 -2.56
C GLN A 237 -18.59 26.84 -3.26
N VAL A 238 -17.26 26.61 -3.15
CA VAL A 238 -16.24 27.43 -3.82
C VAL A 238 -16.43 27.45 -5.35
N LEU A 239 -16.65 26.28 -5.95
CA LEU A 239 -16.89 26.15 -7.39
C LEU A 239 -18.23 26.75 -7.84
N GLY A 240 -19.14 27.02 -6.91
CA GLY A 240 -20.42 27.67 -7.18
C GLY A 240 -20.29 29.17 -7.44
N PHE A 241 -19.35 29.85 -6.78
CA PHE A 241 -19.16 31.31 -6.92
C PHE A 241 -17.84 31.70 -7.59
N GLN A 242 -16.88 30.79 -7.75
CA GLN A 242 -15.61 31.07 -8.44
C GLN A 242 -15.20 29.93 -9.37
N LYS A 243 -14.53 30.31 -10.46
CA LYS A 243 -13.95 29.38 -11.44
C LYS A 243 -12.44 29.59 -11.52
N ARG A 244 -11.66 28.50 -11.52
CA ARG A 244 -10.22 28.55 -11.75
C ARG A 244 -9.93 28.82 -13.22
N TYR A 245 -8.98 29.70 -13.50
CA TYR A 245 -8.44 29.89 -14.85
C TYR A 245 -7.46 28.77 -15.20
N ASN A 246 -7.48 28.33 -16.45
CA ASN A 246 -6.53 27.34 -16.95
C ASN A 246 -5.09 27.86 -16.85
N ASP A 247 -4.15 26.96 -16.57
CA ASP A 247 -2.71 27.22 -16.47
C ASP A 247 -2.35 28.30 -15.43
N SER A 248 -3.20 28.47 -14.42
CA SER A 248 -2.98 29.37 -13.28
C SER A 248 -2.36 28.62 -12.09
N ASP A 249 -2.69 29.03 -10.87
CA ASP A 249 -2.28 28.29 -9.68
C ASP A 249 -2.77 26.82 -9.74
N PRO A 250 -1.94 25.86 -9.29
CA PRO A 250 -2.35 24.52 -8.92
C PRO A 250 -3.62 24.51 -8.07
N GLU A 251 -4.44 23.48 -8.28
CA GLU A 251 -5.76 23.38 -7.67
C GLU A 251 -5.73 23.48 -6.13
N ASP A 252 -4.79 22.82 -5.47
CA ASP A 252 -4.63 22.80 -4.02
C ASP A 252 -4.37 24.21 -3.46
N ARG A 253 -3.46 24.96 -4.10
CA ARG A 253 -3.18 26.37 -3.79
C ARG A 253 -4.39 27.26 -4.08
N TRP A 254 -5.08 26.98 -5.17
CA TRP A 254 -6.23 27.76 -5.60
C TRP A 254 -7.39 27.63 -4.61
N PHE A 255 -7.75 26.41 -4.19
CA PHE A 255 -8.75 26.17 -3.15
C PHE A 255 -8.30 26.71 -1.81
N GLY A 256 -7.03 26.56 -1.46
CA GLY A 256 -6.54 26.99 -0.17
C GLY A 256 -6.75 28.46 0.13
N LYS A 257 -6.47 29.33 -0.85
CA LYS A 257 -6.74 30.77 -0.75
C LYS A 257 -8.21 31.11 -0.53
N ARG A 258 -9.14 30.25 -0.97
CA ARG A 258 -10.60 30.50 -0.98
C ARG A 258 -11.30 29.89 0.21
N LEU A 259 -10.92 28.66 0.57
CA LEU A 259 -11.44 27.96 1.75
C LEU A 259 -11.05 28.67 3.03
N TYR A 260 -9.88 29.32 3.07
CA TYR A 260 -9.47 30.13 4.21
C TYR A 260 -10.36 31.37 4.43
N LEU A 261 -10.98 31.90 3.37
CA LEU A 261 -11.85 33.08 3.43
C LEU A 261 -13.33 32.73 3.64
N LEU A 262 -13.69 31.44 3.57
CA LEU A 262 -15.06 31.00 3.73
C LEU A 262 -15.42 30.95 5.23
N PRO A 263 -16.50 31.64 5.67
CA PRO A 263 -16.84 31.75 7.09
C PRO A 263 -17.17 30.39 7.74
N ASP A 264 -17.79 29.48 6.99
CA ASP A 264 -18.20 28.16 7.49
C ASP A 264 -17.13 27.07 7.26
N ALA A 265 -16.00 27.40 6.62
CA ALA A 265 -14.99 26.42 6.26
C ALA A 265 -13.86 26.36 7.30
N LYS A 266 -13.76 25.22 7.99
CA LYS A 266 -12.65 24.96 8.92
C LYS A 266 -11.46 24.36 8.16
N ALA A 267 -10.46 25.18 7.85
CA ALA A 267 -9.18 24.71 7.31
C ALA A 267 -8.23 24.29 8.45
N ALA A 268 -7.54 23.16 8.29
CA ALA A 268 -6.53 22.72 9.24
C ALA A 268 -5.31 23.65 9.20
N ASN A 269 -4.69 23.81 10.36
CA ASN A 269 -3.46 24.57 10.49
C ASN A 269 -2.25 23.68 10.21
N ALA A 270 -1.18 24.27 9.69
CA ALA A 270 0.11 23.61 9.54
C ALA A 270 0.83 23.39 10.89
N ILE A 271 0.37 24.07 11.95
CA ILE A 271 1.13 24.16 13.19
C ILE A 271 0.72 23.09 14.20
N ASP A 272 -0.54 22.85 14.56
CA ASP A 272 -0.82 21.86 15.63
C ASP A 272 -2.28 21.36 15.70
N PRO A 273 -2.53 20.04 15.66
CA PRO A 273 -1.65 19.00 15.11
C PRO A 273 -1.56 19.13 13.57
N PRO A 274 -0.43 18.74 12.94
CA PRO A 274 -0.34 18.73 11.47
C PRO A 274 -0.97 17.46 10.88
N PHE A 275 -1.86 17.62 9.89
CA PHE A 275 -2.38 16.49 9.12
C PHE A 275 -1.26 15.82 8.32
N ALA A 276 -0.58 16.59 7.47
CA ALA A 276 0.56 16.11 6.70
C ALA A 276 1.74 17.08 6.74
N VAL A 277 2.93 16.52 6.54
CA VAL A 277 4.20 17.23 6.63
C VAL A 277 5.02 17.07 5.34
N THR A 278 5.80 18.10 5.00
CA THR A 278 6.69 18.12 3.81
C THR A 278 8.09 18.62 4.15
N ASN A 279 8.27 19.92 4.38
CA ASN A 279 9.59 20.56 4.53
C ASN A 279 9.82 21.17 5.92
N TYR A 280 9.36 20.51 6.98
CA TYR A 280 9.64 20.88 8.36
C TYR A 280 9.36 19.68 9.25
N ILE A 281 10.20 19.41 10.25
CA ILE A 281 10.05 18.18 11.02
C ILE A 281 9.17 18.45 12.23
N ARG A 282 8.10 17.67 12.34
CA ARG A 282 7.20 17.69 13.49
C ARG A 282 7.03 16.29 14.04
N PRO A 283 6.82 16.17 15.36
CA PRO A 283 6.48 14.90 15.95
C PRO A 283 5.08 14.49 15.48
N ASN A 284 4.93 13.19 15.24
CA ASN A 284 3.65 12.49 15.10
C ASN A 284 2.66 13.06 14.06
N PRO A 285 3.06 13.41 12.83
CA PRO A 285 2.10 13.77 11.80
C PRO A 285 1.28 12.54 11.38
N MET A 286 0.06 12.77 10.89
CA MET A 286 -0.76 11.69 10.35
C MET A 286 -0.21 11.14 9.03
N GLY A 287 0.49 11.97 8.26
CA GLY A 287 1.15 11.53 7.04
C GLY A 287 2.21 12.49 6.50
N TYR A 288 2.76 12.12 5.36
CA TYR A 288 3.82 12.84 4.68
C TYR A 288 3.50 13.03 3.20
N TYR A 289 3.88 14.19 2.70
CA TYR A 289 3.96 14.48 1.27
C TYR A 289 5.43 14.69 0.89
N MET A 290 5.92 13.89 -0.05
CA MET A 290 7.31 13.78 -0.47
C MET A 290 7.44 14.12 -1.97
N PRO A 291 7.45 15.41 -2.33
CA PRO A 291 7.48 15.87 -3.72
C PRO A 291 8.63 15.23 -4.50
N GLY A 292 8.35 14.80 -5.74
CA GLY A 292 9.32 14.11 -6.58
C GLY A 292 9.86 12.83 -5.95
N ARG A 293 9.07 12.16 -5.10
CA ARG A 293 9.49 10.98 -4.33
C ARG A 293 10.73 11.23 -3.45
N GLY A 294 10.84 12.44 -2.92
CA GLY A 294 11.97 12.88 -2.08
C GLY A 294 12.95 13.82 -2.78
N ARG A 295 12.97 13.88 -4.12
CA ARG A 295 13.88 14.77 -4.87
C ARG A 295 13.53 16.25 -4.78
N GLY A 296 12.25 16.57 -4.49
CA GLY A 296 11.75 17.93 -4.34
C GLY A 296 11.73 18.44 -2.90
N LEU A 297 12.36 17.72 -1.97
CA LEU A 297 12.43 18.11 -0.56
C LEU A 297 13.44 19.23 -0.34
N ASP A 298 13.18 20.05 0.69
CA ASP A 298 14.10 21.11 1.10
C ASP A 298 15.40 20.52 1.65
N LYS A 299 16.51 20.76 0.95
CA LYS A 299 17.82 20.23 1.32
C LYS A 299 18.25 20.69 2.70
N GLU A 300 17.91 21.90 3.12
CA GLU A 300 18.34 22.42 4.42
C GLU A 300 17.70 21.67 5.58
N VAL A 301 16.46 21.22 5.40
CA VAL A 301 15.73 20.44 6.40
C VAL A 301 16.13 18.97 6.38
N TRP A 302 16.25 18.40 5.18
CA TRP A 302 16.39 16.97 4.95
C TRP A 302 17.84 16.48 4.85
N LYS A 303 18.85 17.36 4.72
CA LYS A 303 20.27 16.96 4.76
C LYS A 303 20.65 16.32 6.09
N VAL A 304 20.06 16.78 7.20
CA VAL A 304 20.38 16.33 8.55
C VAL A 304 20.05 14.84 8.74
N GLU A 305 21.08 14.01 8.97
CA GLU A 305 20.93 12.55 9.17
C GLU A 305 19.95 12.23 10.32
N LYS A 306 20.08 12.94 11.45
CA LYS A 306 19.24 12.74 12.64
C LYS A 306 17.76 12.94 12.32
N HIS A 307 17.44 13.93 11.49
CA HIS A 307 16.09 14.23 11.07
C HIS A 307 15.50 13.12 10.20
N ARG A 308 16.26 12.69 9.18
CA ARG A 308 15.87 11.58 8.30
C ARG A 308 15.61 10.30 9.11
N LYS A 309 16.52 9.96 10.02
CA LYS A 309 16.39 8.80 10.90
C LYS A 309 15.14 8.87 11.78
N ALA A 310 14.89 10.00 12.43
CA ALA A 310 13.71 10.17 13.27
C ALA A 310 12.40 10.00 12.48
N VAL A 311 12.31 10.59 11.29
CA VAL A 311 11.12 10.48 10.43
C VAL A 311 10.92 9.05 9.92
N LEU A 312 11.98 8.39 9.42
CA LEU A 312 11.90 7.02 8.91
C LEU A 312 11.66 5.98 10.02
N GLN A 313 12.09 6.27 11.25
CA GLN A 313 11.77 5.43 12.41
C GLN A 313 10.31 5.60 12.83
N TYR A 314 9.77 6.82 12.76
CA TYR A 314 8.38 7.09 13.06
C TYR A 314 7.42 6.52 12.00
N CYS A 315 7.78 6.66 10.72
CA CYS A 315 6.97 6.29 9.57
C CYS A 315 7.81 5.46 8.57
N PRO A 316 8.13 4.19 8.89
CA PRO A 316 8.95 3.31 8.05
C PRO A 316 8.36 3.03 6.66
N GLU A 317 7.05 3.15 6.47
CA GLU A 317 6.36 3.03 5.18
C GLU A 317 6.79 4.09 4.16
N LEU A 318 7.44 5.18 4.58
CA LEU A 318 8.04 6.14 3.66
C LEU A 318 9.00 5.50 2.65
N HIS A 319 9.63 4.37 3.01
CA HIS A 319 10.44 3.58 2.09
C HIS A 319 9.68 3.10 0.84
N ILE A 320 8.34 3.01 0.89
CA ILE A 320 7.50 2.66 -0.28
C ILE A 320 7.54 3.77 -1.33
N ILE A 321 7.46 5.03 -0.90
CA ILE A 321 7.28 6.17 -1.81
C ILE A 321 8.56 6.94 -2.11
N LEU A 322 9.60 6.81 -1.28
CA LEU A 322 10.85 7.52 -1.50
C LEU A 322 11.70 6.84 -2.58
N ASP A 323 12.37 7.65 -3.38
CA ASP A 323 13.42 7.24 -4.32
C ASP A 323 14.76 7.31 -3.61
N MET A 324 15.05 6.30 -2.79
CA MET A 324 16.26 6.25 -1.96
C MET A 324 17.26 5.24 -2.49
N ARG A 325 18.54 5.55 -2.25
CA ARG A 325 19.64 4.60 -2.37
C ARG A 325 19.92 3.94 -1.02
N LEU A 326 20.53 2.77 -1.06
CA LEU A 326 20.89 2.07 0.17
C LEU A 326 22.09 2.76 0.83
N GLU A 327 22.17 2.73 2.16
CA GLU A 327 23.31 3.32 2.90
C GLU A 327 24.65 2.70 2.49
N ARG A 328 24.67 1.44 2.05
CA ARG A 328 25.86 0.75 1.49
C ARG A 328 26.31 1.28 0.12
N GLU A 329 25.45 2.01 -0.57
CA GLU A 329 25.72 2.62 -1.89
C GLU A 329 26.19 4.08 -1.74
N ARG A 330 26.41 4.54 -0.50
CA ARG A 330 26.95 5.87 -0.21
C ARG A 330 28.42 5.95 -0.64
N CYS A 331 28.81 7.09 -1.19
CA CYS A 331 30.21 7.39 -1.51
C CYS A 331 31.06 7.41 -0.23
N GLY A 332 32.29 6.89 -0.29
CA GLY A 332 33.17 6.79 0.89
C GLY A 332 33.42 8.12 1.61
N ASP A 333 33.48 9.22 0.85
CA ASP A 333 33.77 10.56 1.38
C ASP A 333 32.51 11.41 1.65
N ASP A 334 31.31 10.80 1.66
CA ASP A 334 30.06 11.53 1.94
C ASP A 334 29.94 11.89 3.44
N ASN A 335 29.70 13.17 3.73
CA ASN A 335 29.54 13.69 5.09
C ASN A 335 28.20 13.32 5.77
N ARG A 336 27.39 12.44 5.15
CA ARG A 336 26.03 12.06 5.56
C ARG A 336 25.01 13.18 5.47
N MET A 337 25.39 14.31 4.90
CA MET A 337 24.57 15.48 4.66
C MET A 337 24.36 15.72 3.16
N GLY A 338 24.89 14.85 2.30
CA GLY A 338 24.77 14.92 0.85
C GLY A 338 25.91 15.68 0.16
N GLU A 339 27.05 15.85 0.82
CA GLU A 339 28.26 16.46 0.25
C GLU A 339 29.45 15.50 0.34
N ILE A 340 30.26 15.44 -0.71
CA ILE A 340 31.50 14.66 -0.76
C ILE A 340 32.64 15.53 -0.24
N VAL A 341 33.18 15.19 0.92
CA VAL A 341 34.30 15.92 1.54
C VAL A 341 35.56 15.65 0.74
N GLY A 342 36.15 16.70 0.15
CA GLY A 342 37.41 16.59 -0.60
C GLY A 342 37.30 16.78 -2.12
N GLN A 343 36.10 17.00 -2.67
CA GLN A 343 35.98 17.58 -4.01
C GLN A 343 36.16 19.11 -3.94
N PRO A 344 36.99 19.73 -4.79
CA PRO A 344 37.03 21.18 -4.91
C PRO A 344 35.64 21.65 -5.34
N THR A 345 35.01 22.52 -4.56
CA THR A 345 33.84 23.25 -5.00
C THR A 345 34.20 24.00 -6.29
N GLU A 346 33.60 23.64 -7.42
CA GLU A 346 33.59 24.44 -8.66
C GLU A 346 32.75 25.74 -8.48
N ALA A 347 32.99 26.45 -7.39
CA ALA A 347 32.52 27.80 -7.14
C ALA A 347 33.75 28.72 -7.16
N GLY A 348 34.38 28.81 -8.33
CA GLY A 348 35.63 29.53 -8.48
C GLY A 348 36.30 29.44 -9.85
N ALA A 349 35.55 29.21 -10.93
CA ALA A 349 36.07 29.52 -12.26
C ALA A 349 35.92 31.03 -12.46
N LEU A 350 37.02 31.74 -12.20
CA LEU A 350 37.18 33.18 -12.32
C LEU A 350 36.62 33.73 -13.64
N SER A 351 35.93 34.86 -13.48
CA SER A 351 35.88 35.97 -14.42
C SER A 351 37.24 36.20 -15.09
N LEU A 352 37.34 35.92 -16.39
CA LEU A 352 38.36 36.51 -17.24
C LEU A 352 37.76 37.79 -17.85
N THR A 353 38.20 38.88 -17.25
CA THR A 353 38.04 40.26 -17.69
C THR A 353 38.51 40.46 -19.14
N THR A 354 37.66 41.13 -19.92
CA THR A 354 37.92 42.12 -20.98
C THR A 354 39.37 42.44 -21.37
N GLY A 355 39.64 42.48 -22.69
CA GLY A 355 40.69 43.29 -23.33
C GLY A 355 40.68 43.17 -24.87
N PRO A 356 40.96 44.25 -25.64
CA PRO A 356 40.36 44.48 -26.97
C PRO A 356 41.28 44.15 -28.16
N ALA A 357 40.68 43.83 -29.31
CA ALA A 357 41.04 44.26 -30.67
C ALA A 357 39.91 43.90 -31.64
#